data_AF-A0A934DSP3-F1
#
_entry.id   AF-A0A934DSP3-F1
#
_cell.length_a   1.000
_cell.length_b   1.000
_cell.length_c   1.000
_cell.angle_alpha   90.00
_cell.angle_beta   90.00
_cell.angle_gamma   90.00
#
_symmetry.space_group_name_H-M   'P 1'
#
loop_
_entity.id
_entity.type
_entity.pdbx_description
1 polymer ?
#
loop_
_entity_poly.entity_id
_entity_poly.type
_entity_poly.pdbx_seq_one_letter_code
_entity_poly.pdbx_strand_id
1 'polypeptide(L)'
;MRTSSYVSSLAALLFAACSIWACSSSDTTPAPAAGGSGGATEGGVGGTAGKAGGGTGGTAGGGLGGQAGTAGGGQGGTAGGGTGGTAGGGGGSCVKAEDCGDTKVNVCDPATATCTKGQCDSTTECPTGKTCLAQVSQASVGACYTECTAVPTETGCASGESCVSTEIAAPGGACKKTGAGAADGPCDAASPNSSRCVAGYNCIQEGSTEVCRKLCDFWGTSDCGATLKCDGLWMTCVGNGEATAIGGTCTGDDGIGCAPTGGKYAGICNNGTCVQWCHVSPDDCPSGMVCGPLSSGSAVGLCETAPVPPPDGWTCKAEWYADGYCDCKCGAWDTDCDDPTNQVMDCDADAGEGPVCISVGVCGYAEAGATDSAGGG
;
A
#
# COMPACT_ATOMS: atom_id res chain seq x y z
N MET A 1 -7.49 23.44 -22.95
CA MET A 1 -7.60 22.32 -22.00
C MET A 1 -6.34 22.32 -21.16
N ARG A 2 -6.40 22.89 -19.95
CA ARG A 2 -5.33 22.84 -18.95
C ARG A 2 -5.82 21.88 -17.87
N THR A 3 -5.13 20.77 -17.69
CA THR A 3 -5.42 19.77 -16.66
C THR A 3 -5.13 20.37 -15.28
N SER A 4 -6.13 20.34 -14.39
CA SER A 4 -6.04 20.82 -13.02
C SER A 4 -5.07 19.93 -12.24
N SER A 5 -4.09 20.52 -11.55
CA SER A 5 -2.95 19.81 -10.93
C SER A 5 -3.17 19.40 -9.47
N TYR A 6 -4.42 19.26 -9.02
CA TYR A 6 -4.75 19.01 -7.60
C TYR A 6 -4.77 17.54 -7.16
N VAL A 7 -4.59 16.56 -8.06
CA VAL A 7 -4.66 15.12 -7.72
C VAL A 7 -3.31 14.54 -7.21
N SER A 8 -2.25 15.35 -7.10
CA SER A 8 -0.89 14.80 -6.92
C SER A 8 -0.47 14.49 -5.48
N SER A 9 -1.27 14.83 -4.46
CA SER A 9 -0.89 14.63 -3.05
C SER A 9 -1.33 13.29 -2.45
N LEU A 10 -2.45 12.70 -2.90
CA LEU A 10 -2.92 11.40 -2.38
C LEU A 10 -2.11 10.21 -2.93
N ALA A 11 -1.75 10.25 -4.22
CA ALA A 11 -0.92 9.20 -4.82
C ALA A 11 0.51 9.18 -4.24
N ALA A 12 1.05 10.34 -3.85
CA ALA A 12 2.36 10.41 -3.19
C ALA A 12 2.33 9.91 -1.74
N LEU A 13 1.20 10.07 -1.02
CA LEU A 13 1.06 9.59 0.36
C LEU A 13 0.89 8.06 0.45
N LEU A 14 0.19 7.43 -0.50
CA LEU A 14 0.05 5.97 -0.53
C LEU A 14 1.37 5.25 -0.88
N PHE A 15 2.20 5.82 -1.76
CA PHE A 15 3.53 5.26 -2.04
C PHE A 15 4.58 5.61 -0.97
N ALA A 16 4.46 6.74 -0.26
CA ALA A 16 5.38 7.15 0.80
C ALA A 16 5.09 6.50 2.16
N ALA A 17 3.82 6.20 2.49
CA ALA A 17 3.47 5.55 3.76
C ALA A 17 4.07 4.15 3.89
N CYS A 18 4.31 3.44 2.78
CA CYS A 18 4.89 2.10 2.81
C CYS A 18 6.42 2.07 2.93
N SER A 19 7.13 3.20 2.78
CA SER A 19 8.61 3.24 2.79
C SER A 19 9.24 4.08 3.91
N ILE A 20 8.43 4.72 4.77
CA ILE A 20 8.93 5.56 5.88
C ILE A 20 9.07 4.79 7.21
N TRP A 21 8.50 3.59 7.37
CA TRP A 21 8.57 2.85 8.64
C TRP A 21 9.82 1.97 8.80
N ALA A 22 11.00 2.57 8.57
CA ALA A 22 12.27 2.06 9.07
C ALA A 22 12.82 3.01 10.14
N CYS A 23 12.78 2.55 11.39
CA CYS A 23 13.51 3.05 12.56
C CYS A 23 13.07 4.39 13.18
N SER A 24 12.05 4.34 14.05
CA SER A 24 12.05 5.13 15.30
C SER A 24 11.11 4.52 16.34
N SER A 25 11.52 3.43 16.98
CA SER A 25 10.94 3.00 18.25
C SER A 25 11.69 3.70 19.40
N SER A 26 11.08 4.73 19.97
CA SER A 26 11.49 5.30 21.24
C SER A 26 11.12 4.33 22.36
N ASP A 27 12.09 3.56 22.83
CA ASP A 27 12.01 2.78 24.07
C ASP A 27 11.72 3.72 25.25
N THR A 28 10.50 3.68 25.76
CA THR A 28 10.21 4.09 27.14
C THR A 28 9.70 2.88 27.90
N THR A 29 10.65 2.19 28.54
CA THR A 29 10.35 1.15 29.53
C THR A 29 9.82 1.83 30.81
N PRO A 30 8.65 1.45 31.36
CA PRO A 30 8.28 1.83 32.71
C PRO A 30 9.01 0.93 33.72
N ALA A 31 9.52 1.55 34.79
CA ALA A 31 10.16 0.88 35.92
C ALA A 31 9.22 -0.12 36.63
N PRO A 32 9.75 -1.18 37.27
CA PRO A 32 8.94 -2.15 37.99
C PRO A 32 8.42 -1.59 39.32
N ALA A 33 7.11 -1.74 39.55
CA ALA A 33 6.48 -1.44 40.83
C ALA A 33 6.86 -2.51 41.89
N ALA A 34 7.28 -2.03 43.05
CA ALA A 34 7.56 -2.82 44.23
C ALA A 34 6.30 -3.08 45.06
N GLY A 35 6.19 -4.30 45.60
CA GLY A 35 5.68 -4.55 46.96
C GLY A 35 4.17 -4.73 47.16
N GLY A 36 3.79 -5.92 47.63
CA GLY A 36 2.48 -6.17 48.23
C GLY A 36 2.36 -7.61 48.74
N SER A 37 2.63 -7.81 50.03
CA SER A 37 2.55 -9.07 50.76
C SER A 37 1.23 -9.22 51.54
N GLY A 38 0.79 -10.48 51.72
CA GLY A 38 -0.31 -10.89 52.60
C GLY A 38 -1.43 -11.58 51.80
N GLY A 39 -2.02 -12.71 52.19
CA GLY A 39 -1.93 -13.56 53.37
C GLY A 39 -2.82 -14.78 53.11
N ALA A 40 -2.53 -15.89 53.79
CA ALA A 40 -3.16 -17.20 53.64
C ALA A 40 -4.66 -17.23 54.02
N THR A 41 -5.43 -18.18 53.45
CA THR A 41 -6.16 -19.22 54.22
C THR A 41 -6.64 -20.38 53.34
N GLU A 42 -6.84 -21.50 54.04
CA GLU A 42 -6.97 -22.91 53.68
C GLU A 42 -8.28 -23.36 52.97
N GLY A 43 -8.22 -24.59 52.41
CA GLY A 43 -9.35 -25.52 52.21
C GLY A 43 -9.78 -25.69 50.75
N GLY A 44 -9.88 -26.87 50.14
CA GLY A 44 -9.76 -28.24 50.60
C GLY A 44 -9.97 -29.22 49.42
N VAL A 45 -9.25 -30.34 49.51
CA VAL A 45 -9.55 -31.73 49.09
C VAL A 45 -10.50 -32.01 47.91
N GLY A 46 -9.99 -32.74 46.91
CA GLY A 46 -10.78 -33.55 45.97
C GLY A 46 -9.93 -34.26 44.89
N GLY A 47 -9.45 -35.48 45.18
CA GLY A 47 -8.89 -36.41 44.19
C GLY A 47 -9.96 -36.89 43.18
N THR A 48 -9.64 -37.40 41.99
CA THR A 48 -9.08 -38.73 41.69
C THR A 48 -8.56 -38.76 40.24
N ALA A 49 -7.32 -39.14 39.96
CA ALA A 49 -6.82 -40.48 39.60
C ALA A 49 -7.21 -40.99 38.18
N GLY A 50 -6.19 -41.15 37.34
CA GLY A 50 -6.24 -41.81 36.01
C GLY A 50 -4.84 -42.04 35.42
N LYS A 51 -4.07 -42.97 36.00
CA LYS A 51 -2.91 -43.69 35.41
C LYS A 51 -3.39 -44.55 34.22
N ALA A 52 -2.62 -45.15 33.31
CA ALA A 52 -1.22 -45.17 32.88
C ALA A 52 -1.15 -46.11 31.65
N GLY A 53 -0.10 -45.98 30.83
CA GLY A 53 0.34 -47.00 29.87
C GLY A 53 1.32 -46.34 28.88
N GLY A 54 2.60 -46.65 28.80
CA GLY A 54 3.31 -47.90 29.09
C GLY A 54 3.75 -48.50 27.75
N GLY A 55 5.01 -48.33 27.38
CA GLY A 55 5.59 -48.91 26.16
C GLY A 55 7.10 -48.66 26.07
N THR A 56 7.87 -49.63 26.57
CA THR A 56 9.34 -49.73 26.51
C THR A 56 9.76 -50.96 25.69
N GLY A 57 10.92 -50.88 25.03
CA GLY A 57 11.72 -52.02 24.53
C GLY A 57 11.74 -52.15 23.00
N GLY A 58 12.83 -52.45 22.29
CA GLY A 58 14.23 -52.77 22.59
C GLY A 58 15.05 -52.63 21.28
N THR A 59 16.28 -52.11 21.30
CA THR A 59 17.60 -52.80 21.31
C THR A 59 17.94 -53.77 20.16
N ALA A 60 19.07 -53.44 19.50
CA ALA A 60 20.22 -54.29 19.12
C ALA A 60 20.38 -54.81 17.66
N GLY A 61 21.62 -54.59 17.16
CA GLY A 61 22.24 -55.17 15.96
C GLY A 61 22.92 -54.06 15.14
N GLY A 62 24.23 -53.80 15.17
CA GLY A 62 25.38 -54.69 15.32
C GLY A 62 26.04 -54.88 13.94
N GLY A 63 27.04 -54.07 13.61
CA GLY A 63 27.77 -54.17 12.33
C GLY A 63 29.06 -53.36 12.35
N LEU A 64 30.15 -54.02 12.76
CA LEU A 64 31.53 -53.55 12.69
C LEU A 64 32.07 -53.65 11.25
N GLY A 65 32.92 -52.70 10.84
CA GLY A 65 33.92 -52.95 9.80
C GLY A 65 34.38 -51.70 9.03
N GLY A 66 35.65 -51.33 9.22
CA GLY A 66 36.45 -50.72 8.15
C GLY A 66 36.97 -49.30 8.39
N GLN A 67 38.13 -49.18 9.04
CA GLN A 67 39.04 -48.05 8.92
C GLN A 67 39.58 -47.93 7.49
N ALA A 68 39.81 -46.71 6.99
CA ALA A 68 41.15 -46.17 6.68
C ALA A 68 41.09 -44.89 5.80
N GLY A 69 41.66 -43.79 6.32
CA GLY A 69 42.39 -42.72 5.61
C GLY A 69 41.63 -41.83 4.62
N THR A 70 41.96 -40.56 4.35
CA THR A 70 43.06 -39.69 4.79
C THR A 70 42.69 -38.25 4.37
N ALA A 71 43.13 -37.27 5.17
CA ALA A 71 43.49 -35.89 4.80
C ALA A 71 42.52 -34.98 4.01
N GLY A 72 42.12 -33.90 4.69
CA GLY A 72 42.53 -32.56 4.27
C GLY A 72 41.48 -31.68 3.59
N GLY A 73 41.28 -30.49 4.14
CA GLY A 73 40.94 -29.31 3.33
C GLY A 73 39.75 -28.49 3.80
N GLY A 74 40.03 -27.46 4.60
CA GLY A 74 39.46 -26.12 4.43
C GLY A 74 37.99 -25.91 4.81
N GLN A 75 37.77 -25.43 6.04
CA GLN A 75 36.61 -24.59 6.34
C GLN A 75 36.68 -23.32 5.48
N GLY A 76 35.78 -23.19 4.50
CA GLY A 76 35.56 -21.96 3.76
C GLY A 76 34.88 -20.94 4.67
N GLY A 77 35.67 -20.03 5.24
CA GLY A 77 35.16 -18.89 5.99
C GLY A 77 34.37 -17.95 5.09
N THR A 78 33.16 -17.61 5.53
CA THR A 78 32.37 -16.51 4.98
C THR A 78 33.00 -15.20 5.44
N ALA A 79 33.79 -14.58 4.59
CA ALA A 79 34.29 -13.22 4.77
C ALA A 79 34.11 -12.45 3.48
N GLY A 80 33.46 -11.28 3.56
CA GLY A 80 33.26 -10.43 2.38
C GLY A 80 32.51 -9.14 2.63
N GLY A 81 32.74 -8.46 3.77
CA GLY A 81 32.46 -7.03 3.88
C GLY A 81 33.40 -6.27 2.95
N GLY A 82 32.93 -5.99 1.73
CA GLY A 82 33.66 -5.24 0.71
C GLY A 82 33.34 -3.75 0.79
N THR A 83 34.30 -2.98 1.31
CA THR A 83 34.32 -1.52 1.29
C THR A 83 34.53 -0.97 -0.12
N GLY A 84 33.59 -0.14 -0.59
CA GLY A 84 33.79 1.01 -1.49
C GLY A 84 34.76 0.85 -2.67
N GLY A 85 34.33 0.17 -3.72
CA GLY A 85 34.93 0.29 -5.06
C GLY A 85 34.27 1.41 -5.86
N THR A 86 35.09 2.28 -6.45
CA THR A 86 34.69 3.45 -7.23
C THR A 86 33.77 3.08 -8.41
N ALA A 87 32.63 3.77 -8.50
CA ALA A 87 31.65 3.67 -9.57
C ALA A 87 32.28 3.89 -10.96
N GLY A 88 32.12 2.93 -11.86
CA GLY A 88 32.59 3.08 -13.24
C GLY A 88 32.64 1.76 -13.99
N GLY A 89 31.49 1.26 -14.42
CA GLY A 89 31.44 0.17 -15.40
C GLY A 89 30.13 -0.60 -15.34
N GLY A 90 29.18 -0.22 -16.20
CA GLY A 90 28.08 -1.12 -16.55
C GLY A 90 28.65 -2.45 -17.07
N GLY A 91 28.09 -3.57 -16.61
CA GLY A 91 28.51 -4.91 -16.99
C GLY A 91 28.75 -5.89 -15.84
N GLY A 92 28.77 -5.44 -14.58
CA GLY A 92 28.75 -6.36 -13.43
C GLY A 92 27.44 -7.15 -13.37
N SER A 93 27.48 -8.42 -12.96
CA SER A 93 26.26 -9.18 -12.66
C SER A 93 25.56 -8.59 -11.44
N CYS A 94 24.23 -8.61 -11.42
CA CYS A 94 23.44 -8.11 -10.32
C CYS A 94 22.21 -8.97 -10.07
N VAL A 95 21.79 -9.00 -8.81
CA VAL A 95 20.52 -9.58 -8.35
C VAL A 95 19.56 -8.45 -7.98
N LYS A 96 20.08 -7.30 -7.55
CA LYS A 96 19.30 -6.09 -7.20
C LYS A 96 20.00 -4.83 -7.68
N ALA A 97 19.28 -3.71 -7.71
CA ALA A 97 19.82 -2.43 -8.18
C ALA A 97 21.02 -1.96 -7.36
N GLU A 98 21.04 -2.24 -6.05
CA GLU A 98 22.11 -1.83 -5.14
C GLU A 98 23.44 -2.53 -5.47
N ASP A 99 23.41 -3.66 -6.16
CA ASP A 99 24.64 -4.33 -6.63
C ASP A 99 25.34 -3.49 -7.73
N CYS A 100 24.64 -2.50 -8.30
CA CYS A 100 25.10 -1.65 -9.41
C CYS A 100 25.68 -0.30 -8.96
N GLY A 101 25.90 -0.13 -7.65
CA GLY A 101 26.49 1.08 -7.09
C GLY A 101 25.49 2.23 -6.99
N ASP A 102 25.68 3.30 -7.77
CA ASP A 102 24.80 4.47 -7.71
C ASP A 102 23.44 4.19 -8.38
N THR A 103 22.45 3.85 -7.56
CA THR A 103 21.07 3.54 -7.98
C THR A 103 20.31 4.74 -8.53
N LYS A 104 20.87 5.95 -8.48
CA LYS A 104 20.29 7.13 -9.15
C LYS A 104 20.53 7.14 -10.65
N VAL A 105 21.55 6.41 -11.11
CA VAL A 105 21.95 6.39 -12.53
C VAL A 105 22.06 4.98 -13.10
N ASN A 106 22.19 3.96 -12.25
CA ASN A 106 22.30 2.57 -12.66
C ASN A 106 21.12 1.75 -12.15
N VAL A 107 20.77 0.73 -12.93
CA VAL A 107 19.75 -0.27 -12.61
C VAL A 107 20.30 -1.66 -12.91
N CYS A 108 19.70 -2.66 -12.29
CA CYS A 108 19.99 -4.04 -12.62
C CYS A 108 19.03 -4.50 -13.73
N ASP A 109 19.52 -4.68 -14.96
CA ASP A 109 18.68 -5.05 -16.09
C ASP A 109 17.97 -6.41 -15.83
N PRO A 110 16.62 -6.47 -15.79
CA PRO A 110 15.90 -7.71 -15.51
C PRO A 110 16.07 -8.78 -16.60
N ALA A 111 16.42 -8.39 -17.83
CA ALA A 111 16.60 -9.33 -18.94
C ALA A 111 17.96 -10.02 -18.90
N THR A 112 19.02 -9.29 -18.55
CA THR A 112 20.41 -9.78 -18.60
C THR A 112 21.02 -10.06 -17.23
N ALA A 113 20.38 -9.63 -16.14
CA ALA A 113 20.93 -9.66 -14.78
C ALA A 113 22.31 -8.97 -14.70
N THR A 114 22.47 -7.85 -15.41
CA THR A 114 23.69 -7.04 -15.41
C THR A 114 23.40 -5.58 -15.11
N CYS A 115 24.32 -4.93 -14.42
CA CYS A 115 24.27 -3.51 -14.16
C CYS A 115 24.40 -2.70 -15.44
N THR A 116 23.43 -1.83 -15.67
CA THR A 116 23.39 -0.92 -16.80
C THR A 116 23.00 0.48 -16.31
N LYS A 117 23.21 1.49 -17.15
CA LYS A 117 22.60 2.79 -16.94
C LYS A 117 21.06 2.63 -16.95
N GLY A 118 20.36 3.44 -16.16
CA GLY A 118 18.91 3.58 -16.18
C GLY A 118 18.32 3.45 -17.59
N GLN A 119 17.36 2.56 -17.74
CA GLN A 119 16.78 2.22 -19.05
C GLN A 119 15.59 3.12 -19.41
N CYS A 120 14.97 3.71 -18.39
CA CYS A 120 13.84 4.62 -18.52
C CYS A 120 13.85 5.65 -17.38
N ASP A 121 13.18 6.77 -17.58
CA ASP A 121 12.97 7.85 -16.61
C ASP A 121 11.76 8.71 -17.04
N SER A 122 11.58 9.89 -16.47
CA SER A 122 10.48 10.81 -16.83
C SER A 122 10.56 11.36 -18.26
N THR A 123 11.67 11.15 -18.97
CA THR A 123 11.93 11.62 -20.34
C THR A 123 12.22 10.50 -21.33
N THR A 124 12.60 9.33 -20.83
CA THR A 124 12.97 8.15 -21.62
C THR A 124 11.96 7.05 -21.33
N GLU A 125 11.10 6.76 -22.31
CA GLU A 125 10.13 5.68 -22.21
C GLU A 125 10.77 4.32 -22.52
N CYS A 126 10.20 3.26 -21.94
CA CYS A 126 10.57 1.90 -22.30
C CYS A 126 10.09 1.55 -23.72
N PRO A 127 10.74 0.59 -24.41
CA PRO A 127 10.25 0.05 -25.68
C PRO A 127 8.83 -0.51 -25.55
N THR A 128 8.07 -0.53 -26.66
CA THR A 128 6.72 -1.11 -26.71
C THR A 128 6.67 -2.53 -26.11
N GLY A 129 5.66 -2.79 -25.28
CA GLY A 129 5.51 -4.05 -24.55
C GLY A 129 6.39 -4.15 -23.30
N LYS A 130 6.92 -3.03 -22.83
CA LYS A 130 7.68 -2.95 -21.57
C LYS A 130 7.23 -1.77 -20.72
N THR A 131 7.18 -1.99 -19.41
CA THR A 131 6.86 -0.97 -18.41
C THR A 131 8.10 -0.56 -17.63
N CYS A 132 8.17 0.72 -17.28
CA CYS A 132 9.28 1.30 -16.51
C CYS A 132 9.03 1.15 -15.02
N LEU A 133 9.89 0.42 -14.30
CA LEU A 133 9.81 0.29 -12.85
C LEU A 133 11.08 0.77 -12.17
N ALA A 134 10.92 1.60 -11.15
CA ALA A 134 11.97 1.89 -10.19
C ALA A 134 12.27 0.63 -9.37
N GLN A 135 13.56 0.32 -9.21
CA GLN A 135 14.02 -0.85 -8.43
C GLN A 135 14.32 -0.52 -6.97
N VAL A 136 14.31 0.77 -6.61
CA VAL A 136 14.49 1.30 -5.25
C VAL A 136 13.55 2.48 -5.02
N SER A 137 13.23 2.79 -3.76
CA SER A 137 12.23 3.80 -3.37
C SER A 137 12.55 5.25 -3.78
N GLN A 138 13.81 5.56 -4.10
CA GLN A 138 14.26 6.91 -4.47
C GLN A 138 15.05 6.93 -5.79
N ALA A 139 14.65 6.08 -6.74
CA ALA A 139 15.33 6.01 -8.03
C ALA A 139 14.96 7.21 -8.92
N SER A 140 15.94 7.86 -9.53
CA SER A 140 15.70 8.82 -10.62
C SER A 140 15.58 8.14 -11.98
N VAL A 141 15.84 6.83 -12.03
CA VAL A 141 15.79 5.99 -13.23
C VAL A 141 15.13 4.65 -12.93
N GLY A 142 14.59 4.00 -13.94
CA GLY A 142 13.98 2.67 -13.86
C GLY A 142 14.62 1.66 -14.80
N ALA A 143 14.20 0.40 -14.64
CA ALA A 143 14.45 -0.67 -15.60
C ALA A 143 13.17 -1.01 -16.35
N CYS A 144 13.32 -1.50 -17.58
CA CYS A 144 12.23 -1.85 -18.47
C CYS A 144 11.92 -3.34 -18.38
N TYR A 145 10.80 -3.65 -17.72
CA TYR A 145 10.28 -5.01 -17.56
C TYR A 145 9.32 -5.34 -18.68
N THR A 146 9.28 -6.60 -19.13
CA THR A 146 8.25 -7.06 -20.07
C THR A 146 6.87 -6.88 -19.44
N GLU A 147 5.94 -6.26 -20.17
CA GLU A 147 4.55 -6.16 -19.76
C GLU A 147 3.86 -7.52 -19.80
N CYS A 148 2.93 -7.73 -18.90
CA CYS A 148 2.17 -8.96 -18.81
C CYS A 148 0.75 -8.71 -18.30
N THR A 149 -0.08 -9.73 -18.40
CA THR A 149 -1.40 -9.76 -17.76
C THR A 149 -1.31 -10.71 -16.58
N ALA A 150 -1.49 -10.20 -15.36
CA ALA A 150 -1.31 -10.97 -14.12
C ALA A 150 -2.47 -11.94 -13.87
N VAL A 151 -3.69 -11.52 -14.20
CA VAL A 151 -4.93 -12.23 -13.86
C VAL A 151 -5.98 -12.08 -14.96
N PRO A 152 -6.92 -13.04 -15.12
CA PRO A 152 -7.05 -14.30 -14.38
C PRO A 152 -6.09 -15.40 -14.84
N THR A 153 -5.47 -15.26 -16.01
CA THR A 153 -4.46 -16.19 -16.51
C THR A 153 -3.20 -15.41 -16.80
N GLU A 154 -2.12 -15.80 -16.14
CA GLU A 154 -0.83 -15.16 -16.36
C GLU A 154 -0.40 -15.35 -17.82
N THR A 155 -0.20 -14.25 -18.54
CA THR A 155 0.29 -14.28 -19.92
C THR A 155 1.33 -13.18 -20.16
N GLY A 156 2.27 -13.44 -21.06
CA GLY A 156 3.33 -12.51 -21.45
C GLY A 156 4.71 -12.77 -20.82
N CYS A 157 4.77 -13.49 -19.70
CA CYS A 157 6.04 -13.79 -19.03
C CYS A 157 6.73 -15.05 -19.54
N ALA A 158 8.06 -15.03 -19.54
CA ALA A 158 8.87 -16.18 -19.92
C ALA A 158 8.87 -17.25 -18.82
N SER A 159 9.33 -18.46 -19.15
CA SER A 159 9.52 -19.51 -18.15
C SER A 159 10.47 -19.05 -17.04
N GLY A 160 10.06 -19.24 -15.78
CA GLY A 160 10.80 -18.79 -14.60
C GLY A 160 10.52 -17.34 -14.18
N GLU A 161 9.58 -16.66 -14.84
CA GLU A 161 9.04 -15.37 -14.42
C GLU A 161 7.61 -15.51 -13.89
N SER A 162 7.17 -14.51 -13.14
CA SER A 162 5.78 -14.32 -12.77
C SER A 162 5.38 -12.87 -13.00
N CYS A 163 4.16 -12.67 -13.48
CA CYS A 163 3.59 -11.35 -13.69
C CYS A 163 3.19 -10.75 -12.35
N VAL A 164 3.93 -9.72 -11.92
CA VAL A 164 3.60 -8.96 -10.71
C VAL A 164 2.84 -7.71 -11.15
N SER A 165 1.63 -7.54 -10.63
CA SER A 165 0.83 -6.35 -10.92
C SER A 165 1.59 -5.08 -10.52
N THR A 166 1.58 -4.09 -11.41
CA THR A 166 2.28 -2.80 -11.23
C THR A 166 1.30 -1.66 -10.95
N GLU A 167 0.01 -1.94 -11.09
CA GLU A 167 -1.07 -0.99 -10.95
C GLU A 167 -2.12 -1.60 -10.04
N ILE A 168 -2.65 -0.78 -9.15
CA ILE A 168 -3.69 -1.18 -8.20
C ILE A 168 -4.86 -1.75 -8.98
N ALA A 169 -5.30 -2.95 -8.63
CA ALA A 169 -6.44 -3.66 -9.22
C ALA A 169 -6.52 -3.64 -10.78
N ALA A 170 -5.39 -3.52 -11.48
CA ALA A 170 -5.34 -3.61 -12.93
C ALA A 170 -4.92 -5.03 -13.37
N PRO A 171 -5.40 -5.50 -14.53
CA PRO A 171 -4.96 -6.77 -15.08
C PRO A 171 -3.49 -6.72 -15.54
N GLY A 172 -2.94 -5.53 -15.80
CA GLY A 172 -1.57 -5.32 -16.25
C GLY A 172 -0.52 -5.49 -15.15
N GLY A 173 0.69 -5.89 -15.55
CA GLY A 173 1.83 -6.01 -14.65
C GLY A 173 3.16 -6.06 -15.38
N ALA A 174 4.19 -6.41 -14.62
CA ALA A 174 5.55 -6.61 -15.09
C ALA A 174 6.04 -8.03 -14.80
N CYS A 175 6.69 -8.64 -15.78
CA CYS A 175 7.33 -9.94 -15.62
C CYS A 175 8.57 -9.80 -14.74
N LYS A 176 8.52 -10.38 -13.54
CA LYS A 176 9.65 -10.45 -12.63
C LYS A 176 10.14 -11.89 -12.52
N LYS A 177 11.43 -12.09 -12.26
CA LYS A 177 11.96 -13.44 -12.00
C LYS A 177 11.28 -14.04 -10.77
N THR A 178 10.97 -15.33 -10.81
CA THR A 178 10.53 -16.03 -9.59
C THR A 178 11.68 -16.15 -8.59
N GLY A 179 11.36 -16.19 -7.30
CA GLY A 179 12.32 -16.34 -6.19
C GLY A 179 12.20 -17.69 -5.50
N ALA A 180 12.98 -17.91 -4.44
CA ALA A 180 12.98 -19.15 -3.67
C ALA A 180 11.92 -19.19 -2.54
N GLY A 181 11.23 -18.07 -2.26
CA GLY A 181 10.21 -17.98 -1.23
C GLY A 181 9.05 -18.96 -1.50
N ALA A 182 8.80 -19.86 -0.56
CA ALA A 182 7.74 -20.86 -0.68
C ALA A 182 6.35 -20.23 -0.52
N ALA A 183 5.32 -20.88 -1.08
CA ALA A 183 3.92 -20.48 -0.90
C ALA A 183 3.57 -20.29 0.59
N ASP A 184 3.01 -19.13 0.95
CA ASP A 184 2.65 -18.72 2.31
C ASP A 184 3.81 -18.70 3.33
N GLY A 185 5.05 -18.84 2.84
CA GLY A 185 6.27 -18.79 3.62
C GLY A 185 6.92 -17.39 3.59
N PRO A 186 8.03 -17.21 4.32
CA PRO A 186 8.80 -15.98 4.27
C PRO A 186 9.32 -15.72 2.85
N CYS A 187 9.34 -14.45 2.45
CA CYS A 187 9.96 -14.07 1.18
C CYS A 187 11.44 -14.37 1.17
N ASP A 188 11.97 -14.64 -0.03
CA ASP A 188 13.42 -14.73 -0.21
C ASP A 188 14.10 -13.39 0.11
N ALA A 189 15.27 -13.43 0.71
CA ALA A 189 16.03 -12.24 1.04
C ALA A 189 16.67 -11.67 -0.24
N ALA A 190 16.12 -10.56 -0.71
CA ALA A 190 16.71 -9.66 -1.71
C ALA A 190 16.63 -10.07 -3.19
N SER A 191 15.63 -9.52 -3.88
CA SER A 191 15.79 -8.99 -5.24
C SER A 191 14.54 -8.18 -5.62
N PRO A 192 14.61 -6.85 -5.85
CA PRO A 192 13.50 -6.09 -6.43
C PRO A 192 13.18 -6.51 -7.87
N ASN A 193 14.10 -7.26 -8.50
CA ASN A 193 13.96 -7.84 -9.84
C ASN A 193 13.24 -9.19 -9.84
N SER A 194 12.85 -9.66 -8.66
CA SER A 194 12.12 -10.89 -8.45
C SER A 194 10.79 -10.62 -7.77
N SER A 195 9.83 -11.53 -7.95
CA SER A 195 8.68 -11.63 -7.04
C SER A 195 9.09 -12.08 -5.62
N ARG A 196 10.34 -12.56 -5.46
CA ARG A 196 10.93 -13.15 -4.25
C ARG A 196 10.22 -14.43 -3.77
N CYS A 197 9.31 -14.93 -4.60
CA CYS A 197 8.44 -16.05 -4.32
C CYS A 197 8.33 -16.96 -5.54
N VAL A 198 7.87 -18.19 -5.33
CA VAL A 198 7.53 -19.12 -6.41
C VAL A 198 6.47 -18.53 -7.37
N ALA A 199 6.35 -19.09 -8.58
CA ALA A 199 5.40 -18.63 -9.59
C ALA A 199 3.95 -18.54 -9.05
N GLY A 200 3.23 -17.49 -9.41
CA GLY A 200 1.87 -17.23 -8.93
C GLY A 200 1.79 -16.65 -7.52
N TYR A 201 2.92 -16.32 -6.90
CA TYR A 201 3.00 -15.67 -5.60
C TYR A 201 3.81 -14.38 -5.70
N ASN A 202 3.42 -13.39 -4.91
CA ASN A 202 4.13 -12.13 -4.75
C ASN A 202 4.51 -11.93 -3.28
N CYS A 203 5.66 -11.33 -3.06
CA CYS A 203 6.10 -10.96 -1.74
C CYS A 203 5.40 -9.69 -1.28
N ILE A 204 4.72 -9.76 -0.14
CA ILE A 204 4.07 -8.59 0.48
C ILE A 204 4.47 -8.47 1.93
N GLN A 205 4.33 -7.26 2.46
CA GLN A 205 4.52 -7.00 3.89
C GLN A 205 3.20 -7.20 4.64
N GLU A 206 3.16 -8.18 5.53
CA GLU A 206 2.09 -8.37 6.51
C GLU A 206 2.65 -8.07 7.91
N GLY A 207 2.30 -6.90 8.45
CA GLY A 207 2.88 -6.39 9.70
C GLY A 207 4.38 -6.12 9.56
N SER A 208 5.19 -6.77 10.39
CA SER A 208 6.66 -6.67 10.34
C SER A 208 7.34 -7.78 9.54
N THR A 209 6.55 -8.63 8.86
CA THR A 209 7.07 -9.80 8.14
C THR A 209 6.74 -9.72 6.66
N GLU A 210 7.68 -10.18 5.84
CA GLU A 210 7.46 -10.33 4.41
C GLU A 210 7.09 -11.78 4.09
N VAL A 211 5.93 -11.98 3.48
CA VAL A 211 5.34 -13.30 3.22
C VAL A 211 4.97 -13.43 1.75
N CYS A 212 5.20 -14.61 1.18
CA CYS A 212 4.78 -14.95 -0.17
C CYS A 212 3.29 -15.25 -0.19
N ARG A 213 2.50 -14.35 -0.78
CA ARG A 213 1.05 -14.51 -0.94
C ARG A 213 0.67 -14.77 -2.38
N LYS A 214 -0.33 -15.63 -2.54
CA LYS A 214 -0.84 -16.00 -3.85
C LYS A 214 -1.42 -14.77 -4.54
N LEU A 215 -1.12 -14.60 -5.83
CA LEU A 215 -1.76 -13.60 -6.68
C LEU A 215 -3.24 -13.96 -6.86
N CYS A 216 -4.11 -12.95 -6.90
CA CYS A 216 -5.55 -13.16 -7.05
C CYS A 216 -6.17 -12.15 -8.00
N ASP A 217 -7.24 -12.58 -8.68
CA ASP A 217 -8.07 -11.71 -9.51
C ASP A 217 -9.13 -11.03 -8.63
N PHE A 218 -8.89 -9.78 -8.26
CA PHE A 218 -9.81 -9.01 -7.42
C PHE A 218 -11.18 -8.78 -8.09
N TRP A 219 -11.19 -8.57 -9.41
CA TRP A 219 -12.41 -8.30 -10.17
C TRP A 219 -13.10 -9.58 -10.63
N GLY A 220 -12.33 -10.66 -10.83
CA GLY A 220 -12.82 -11.98 -11.15
C GLY A 220 -13.12 -12.86 -9.94
N THR A 221 -12.80 -14.15 -10.08
CA THR A 221 -12.99 -15.15 -9.02
C THR A 221 -11.71 -15.27 -8.21
N SER A 222 -11.78 -14.90 -6.93
CA SER A 222 -10.67 -15.12 -6.00
C SER A 222 -10.59 -16.59 -5.57
N ASP A 223 -9.37 -17.12 -5.47
CA ASP A 223 -9.09 -18.48 -5.01
C ASP A 223 -8.17 -18.49 -3.77
N CYS A 224 -8.30 -17.45 -2.94
CA CYS A 224 -7.53 -17.21 -1.71
C CYS A 224 -7.84 -18.18 -0.55
N GLY A 225 -8.75 -19.13 -0.74
CA GLY A 225 -9.21 -20.02 0.32
C GLY A 225 -10.14 -19.32 1.34
N ALA A 226 -10.41 -20.02 2.44
CA ALA A 226 -11.42 -19.57 3.42
C ALA A 226 -10.91 -18.44 4.33
N THR A 227 -9.62 -18.47 4.69
CA THR A 227 -9.03 -17.57 5.68
C THR A 227 -8.52 -16.27 5.09
N LEU A 228 -7.92 -16.32 3.89
CA LEU A 228 -7.41 -15.13 3.21
C LEU A 228 -8.50 -14.50 2.34
N LYS A 229 -8.30 -13.25 1.95
CA LYS A 229 -9.14 -12.55 0.99
C LYS A 229 -8.26 -11.83 -0.03
N CYS A 230 -8.76 -11.73 -1.26
CA CYS A 230 -8.10 -10.95 -2.29
C CYS A 230 -8.15 -9.47 -1.93
N ASP A 231 -6.98 -8.84 -1.83
CA ASP A 231 -6.81 -7.43 -1.60
C ASP A 231 -6.62 -6.68 -2.93
N GLY A 232 -7.36 -5.58 -3.11
CA GLY A 232 -7.34 -4.80 -4.36
C GLY A 232 -6.07 -3.97 -4.53
N LEU A 233 -5.40 -3.60 -3.44
CA LEU A 233 -4.18 -2.80 -3.48
C LEU A 233 -3.00 -3.61 -4.01
N TRP A 234 -2.85 -4.83 -3.51
CA TRP A 234 -1.71 -5.70 -3.83
C TRP A 234 -2.02 -6.81 -4.82
N MET A 235 -3.30 -7.03 -5.17
CA MET A 235 -3.76 -8.15 -5.99
C MET A 235 -3.25 -9.50 -5.46
N THR A 236 -3.21 -9.63 -4.13
CA THR A 236 -2.74 -10.82 -3.43
C THR A 236 -3.72 -11.25 -2.35
N CYS A 237 -3.66 -12.52 -1.98
CA CYS A 237 -4.45 -13.09 -0.90
C CYS A 237 -3.86 -12.73 0.46
N VAL A 238 -4.52 -11.87 1.22
CA VAL A 238 -4.04 -11.38 2.53
C VAL A 238 -4.99 -11.72 3.67
N GLY A 239 -4.43 -11.82 4.88
CA GLY A 239 -5.16 -12.22 6.10
C GLY A 239 -5.40 -11.08 7.10
N ASN A 240 -4.99 -9.85 6.79
CA ASN A 240 -4.89 -8.73 7.74
C ASN A 240 -5.99 -7.66 7.58
N GLY A 241 -7.06 -7.92 6.83
CA GLY A 241 -8.14 -6.96 6.66
C GLY A 241 -9.18 -6.99 7.78
N GLU A 242 -10.02 -5.95 7.81
CA GLU A 242 -11.07 -5.77 8.81
C GLU A 242 -12.43 -6.29 8.34
N ALA A 243 -13.27 -6.72 9.29
CA ALA A 243 -14.65 -7.15 9.00
C ALA A 243 -15.65 -5.97 8.84
N THR A 244 -15.17 -4.74 8.93
CA THR A 244 -15.96 -3.50 8.85
C THR A 244 -16.70 -3.42 7.52
N ALA A 245 -18.01 -3.21 7.54
CA ALA A 245 -18.81 -3.04 6.32
C ALA A 245 -18.51 -1.71 5.61
N ILE A 246 -18.83 -1.60 4.32
CA ILE A 246 -18.71 -0.34 3.56
C ILE A 246 -19.47 0.78 4.29
N GLY A 247 -18.82 1.94 4.45
CA GLY A 247 -19.29 3.10 5.21
C GLY A 247 -19.11 3.00 6.73
N GLY A 248 -18.64 1.86 7.25
CA GLY A 248 -18.32 1.68 8.66
C GLY A 248 -16.96 2.27 9.05
N THR A 249 -16.77 2.52 10.34
CA THR A 249 -15.50 3.02 10.90
C THR A 249 -14.46 1.90 10.97
N CYS A 250 -13.32 2.12 10.33
CA CYS A 250 -12.15 1.26 10.45
C CYS A 250 -11.36 1.56 11.72
N THR A 251 -10.67 0.55 12.26
CA THR A 251 -9.78 0.71 13.43
C THR A 251 -8.30 0.71 13.09
N GLY A 252 -7.95 0.17 11.93
CA GLY A 252 -6.59 0.05 11.44
C GLY A 252 -6.15 1.25 10.60
N ASP A 253 -4.90 1.16 10.13
CA ASP A 253 -4.28 2.17 9.28
C ASP A 253 -4.98 2.27 7.91
N ASP A 254 -4.82 3.43 7.28
CA ASP A 254 -5.23 3.62 5.89
C ASP A 254 -4.54 2.60 4.98
N GLY A 255 -5.30 2.06 4.02
CA GLY A 255 -4.79 1.05 3.09
C GLY A 255 -5.18 -0.39 3.46
N ILE A 256 -5.67 -0.65 4.67
CA ILE A 256 -6.11 -2.00 5.07
C ILE A 256 -7.42 -2.36 4.38
N GLY A 257 -7.50 -3.55 3.78
CA GLY A 257 -8.73 -4.05 3.17
C GLY A 257 -9.86 -4.22 4.18
N CYS A 258 -11.08 -3.92 3.78
CA CYS A 258 -12.28 -4.02 4.62
C CYS A 258 -13.48 -4.61 3.84
N ALA A 259 -14.60 -4.83 4.52
CA ALA A 259 -15.84 -5.40 3.97
C ALA A 259 -15.65 -6.74 3.24
N PRO A 260 -15.19 -7.80 3.93
CA PRO A 260 -14.89 -9.08 3.31
C PRO A 260 -16.15 -9.72 2.73
N THR A 261 -16.20 -9.86 1.41
CA THR A 261 -17.35 -10.40 0.68
C THR A 261 -16.86 -11.30 -0.45
N GLY A 262 -17.39 -12.53 -0.55
CA GLY A 262 -17.11 -13.40 -1.70
C GLY A 262 -15.63 -13.75 -1.92
N GLY A 263 -14.82 -13.82 -0.85
CA GLY A 263 -13.39 -14.13 -0.95
C GLY A 263 -12.47 -12.93 -1.21
N LYS A 264 -12.99 -11.69 -1.23
CA LYS A 264 -12.23 -10.45 -1.39
C LYS A 264 -12.60 -9.39 -0.37
N TYR A 265 -11.78 -8.36 -0.22
CA TYR A 265 -12.13 -7.15 0.53
C TYR A 265 -12.83 -6.16 -0.39
N ALA A 266 -14.14 -5.93 -0.23
CA ALA A 266 -14.89 -5.05 -1.12
C ALA A 266 -14.50 -3.56 -0.99
N GLY A 267 -13.77 -3.20 0.06
CA GLY A 267 -13.30 -1.84 0.28
C GLY A 267 -11.90 -1.76 0.87
N ILE A 268 -11.47 -0.52 1.12
CA ILE A 268 -10.23 -0.16 1.79
C ILE A 268 -10.54 0.87 2.89
N CYS A 269 -9.81 0.80 3.99
CA CYS A 269 -9.85 1.84 5.02
C CYS A 269 -9.17 3.11 4.50
N ASN A 270 -9.90 4.22 4.49
CA ASN A 270 -9.45 5.53 4.07
C ASN A 270 -10.01 6.59 5.04
N ASN A 271 -9.11 7.30 5.71
CA ASN A 271 -9.42 8.27 6.77
C ASN A 271 -10.37 7.68 7.83
N GLY A 272 -10.10 6.44 8.24
CA GLY A 272 -10.90 5.73 9.25
C GLY A 272 -12.28 5.26 8.79
N THR A 273 -12.60 5.34 7.49
CA THR A 273 -13.86 4.83 6.92
C THR A 273 -13.58 3.73 5.91
N CYS A 274 -14.38 2.67 5.91
CA CYS A 274 -14.30 1.61 4.91
C CYS A 274 -14.96 2.07 3.60
N VAL A 275 -14.17 2.37 2.57
CA VAL A 275 -14.64 2.89 1.28
C VAL A 275 -14.56 1.81 0.21
N GLN A 276 -15.59 1.69 -0.63
CA GLN A 276 -15.70 0.63 -1.64
C GLN A 276 -14.72 0.86 -2.81
N TRP A 277 -14.11 -0.23 -3.29
CA TRP A 277 -13.37 -0.27 -4.56
C TRP A 277 -14.31 -0.19 -5.76
N CYS A 278 -13.90 0.49 -6.81
CA CYS A 278 -14.69 0.60 -8.04
C CYS A 278 -13.85 0.61 -9.33
N HIS A 279 -14.52 0.31 -10.44
CA HIS A 279 -14.04 0.57 -11.79
C HIS A 279 -14.39 1.99 -12.21
N VAL A 280 -13.45 2.69 -12.82
CA VAL A 280 -13.72 4.03 -13.39
C VAL A 280 -14.63 3.94 -14.61
N SER A 281 -14.61 2.81 -15.32
CA SER A 281 -15.51 2.54 -16.46
C SER A 281 -15.69 1.04 -16.71
N PRO A 282 -16.92 0.49 -16.64
CA PRO A 282 -18.14 1.17 -16.18
C PRO A 282 -18.08 1.47 -14.68
N ASP A 283 -18.64 2.60 -14.27
CA ASP A 283 -18.80 2.93 -12.85
C ASP A 283 -19.71 1.91 -12.15
N ASP A 284 -19.16 1.18 -11.18
CA ASP A 284 -19.85 0.16 -10.38
C ASP A 284 -20.11 0.63 -8.93
N CYS A 285 -20.03 1.93 -8.67
CA CYS A 285 -20.40 2.50 -7.40
C CYS A 285 -21.92 2.46 -7.15
N PRO A 286 -22.34 2.41 -5.87
CA PRO A 286 -23.74 2.54 -5.49
C PRO A 286 -24.38 3.84 -6.00
N SER A 287 -25.71 3.86 -6.12
CA SER A 287 -26.42 5.07 -6.55
C SER A 287 -26.12 6.28 -5.65
N GLY A 288 -25.77 7.42 -6.29
CA GLY A 288 -25.38 8.65 -5.59
C GLY A 288 -23.87 8.76 -5.31
N MET A 289 -23.08 7.76 -5.69
CA MET A 289 -21.63 7.78 -5.67
C MET A 289 -21.07 7.77 -7.10
N VAL A 290 -19.81 8.18 -7.23
CA VAL A 290 -19.01 8.05 -8.45
C VAL A 290 -17.70 7.37 -8.13
N CYS A 291 -17.11 6.72 -9.12
CA CYS A 291 -15.78 6.16 -8.97
C CYS A 291 -14.68 7.21 -9.13
N GLY A 292 -14.10 7.65 -8.01
CA GLY A 292 -12.96 8.57 -7.97
C GLY A 292 -11.66 7.84 -8.28
N PRO A 293 -10.97 8.10 -9.41
CA PRO A 293 -9.76 7.38 -9.78
C PRO A 293 -8.63 7.64 -8.77
N LEU A 294 -7.92 6.58 -8.35
CA LEU A 294 -6.79 6.71 -7.41
C LEU A 294 -5.63 7.55 -7.95
N SER A 295 -5.48 7.58 -9.27
CA SER A 295 -4.51 8.40 -9.97
C SER A 295 -5.01 8.70 -11.38
N SER A 296 -4.47 9.76 -11.99
CA SER A 296 -4.75 10.08 -13.39
C SER A 296 -4.50 8.87 -14.30
N GLY A 297 -5.54 8.42 -15.00
CA GLY A 297 -5.46 7.26 -15.90
C GLY A 297 -5.64 5.89 -15.24
N SER A 298 -5.83 5.82 -13.92
CA SER A 298 -6.18 4.57 -13.25
C SER A 298 -7.52 4.04 -13.76
N ALA A 299 -7.58 2.73 -14.02
CA ALA A 299 -8.83 2.05 -14.36
C ALA A 299 -9.71 1.79 -13.13
N VAL A 300 -9.16 2.00 -11.94
CA VAL A 300 -9.81 1.73 -10.65
C VAL A 300 -9.75 2.94 -9.72
N GLY A 301 -10.72 2.98 -8.83
CA GLY A 301 -10.92 4.09 -7.90
C GLY A 301 -11.53 3.65 -6.60
N LEU A 302 -11.94 4.65 -5.83
CA LEU A 302 -12.76 4.50 -4.64
C LEU A 302 -14.11 5.16 -4.88
N CYS A 303 -15.18 4.53 -4.40
CA CYS A 303 -16.50 5.13 -4.45
C CYS A 303 -16.54 6.32 -3.50
N GLU A 304 -16.74 7.49 -4.07
CA GLU A 304 -16.92 8.74 -3.35
C GLU A 304 -18.31 9.31 -3.65
N THR A 305 -18.79 10.20 -2.79
CA THR A 305 -20.05 10.90 -3.03
C THR A 305 -19.96 11.61 -4.38
N ALA A 306 -20.97 11.42 -5.23
CA ALA A 306 -21.03 12.11 -6.52
C ALA A 306 -20.92 13.62 -6.29
N PRO A 307 -20.07 14.34 -7.04
CA PRO A 307 -20.04 15.79 -7.00
C PRO A 307 -21.47 16.32 -7.19
N VAL A 308 -21.92 17.18 -6.28
CA VAL A 308 -23.22 17.81 -6.43
C VAL A 308 -23.13 18.68 -7.67
N PRO A 309 -23.98 18.49 -8.70
CA PRO A 309 -23.91 19.35 -9.86
C PRO A 309 -24.25 20.78 -9.44
N PRO A 310 -23.55 21.79 -9.98
CA PRO A 310 -23.88 23.16 -9.67
C PRO A 310 -25.32 23.48 -10.11
N PRO A 311 -26.05 24.32 -9.36
CA PRO A 311 -27.43 24.68 -9.68
C PRO A 311 -27.50 25.52 -10.96
N ASP A 312 -28.70 25.60 -11.55
CA ASP A 312 -28.98 26.47 -12.68
C ASP A 312 -28.58 27.91 -12.36
N GLY A 313 -27.83 28.55 -13.27
CA GLY A 313 -27.32 29.91 -13.09
C GLY A 313 -25.91 29.99 -12.51
N TRP A 314 -25.29 28.87 -12.13
CA TRP A 314 -23.86 28.83 -11.82
C TRP A 314 -23.01 29.16 -13.06
N THR A 315 -22.10 30.11 -12.93
CA THR A 315 -21.26 30.62 -14.04
C THR A 315 -19.78 30.30 -13.90
N CYS A 316 -19.33 29.84 -12.73
CA CYS A 316 -17.97 29.39 -12.52
C CYS A 316 -17.75 27.97 -13.04
N LYS A 317 -16.53 27.44 -12.88
CA LYS A 317 -16.29 26.04 -13.19
C LYS A 317 -17.13 25.16 -12.26
N ALA A 318 -17.64 24.04 -12.78
CA ALA A 318 -18.42 23.10 -11.97
C ALA A 318 -17.60 22.46 -10.85
N GLU A 319 -16.28 22.37 -11.02
CA GLU A 319 -15.34 21.83 -10.01
C GLU A 319 -15.15 22.76 -8.79
N TRP A 320 -15.69 23.97 -8.81
CA TRP A 320 -15.65 24.96 -7.72
C TRP A 320 -16.97 25.04 -6.96
N TYR A 321 -17.87 24.08 -7.14
CA TYR A 321 -19.15 24.05 -6.44
C TYR A 321 -19.14 22.89 -5.47
N ALA A 322 -19.44 23.12 -4.19
CA ALA A 322 -19.35 22.10 -3.14
C ALA A 322 -17.93 21.48 -3.01
N ASP A 323 -16.88 22.29 -3.18
CA ASP A 323 -15.47 21.87 -3.11
C ASP A 323 -14.79 22.18 -1.74
N GLY A 324 -15.55 22.73 -0.80
CA GLY A 324 -15.10 23.18 0.52
C GLY A 324 -14.71 24.66 0.58
N TYR A 325 -14.81 25.40 -0.53
CA TYR A 325 -14.64 26.84 -0.58
C TYR A 325 -15.96 27.51 -0.92
N CYS A 326 -16.19 28.69 -0.35
CA CYS A 326 -17.41 29.45 -0.60
C CYS A 326 -17.21 30.41 -1.79
N ASP A 327 -17.65 30.01 -2.98
CA ASP A 327 -17.44 30.76 -4.23
C ASP A 327 -18.58 31.77 -4.54
N CYS A 328 -18.50 32.94 -3.92
CA CYS A 328 -19.62 33.90 -3.86
C CYS A 328 -20.06 34.53 -5.18
N LYS A 329 -19.15 34.73 -6.13
CA LYS A 329 -19.43 35.49 -7.37
C LYS A 329 -19.78 34.59 -8.55
N CYS A 330 -20.15 33.34 -8.28
CA CYS A 330 -20.40 32.33 -9.30
C CYS A 330 -21.84 32.28 -9.79
N GLY A 331 -22.65 33.31 -9.57
CA GLY A 331 -23.98 33.46 -10.18
C GLY A 331 -25.11 32.67 -9.52
N ALA A 332 -24.79 31.63 -8.75
CA ALA A 332 -25.71 30.92 -7.86
C ALA A 332 -25.08 30.73 -6.46
N TRP A 333 -25.87 30.29 -5.47
CA TRP A 333 -25.38 30.05 -4.10
C TRP A 333 -24.51 28.81 -4.09
N ASP A 334 -23.35 28.90 -3.44
CA ASP A 334 -22.50 27.75 -3.14
C ASP A 334 -22.89 27.16 -1.79
N THR A 335 -23.14 25.86 -1.73
CA THR A 335 -23.54 25.21 -0.47
C THR A 335 -22.45 25.26 0.59
N ASP A 336 -21.18 25.42 0.19
CA ASP A 336 -20.07 25.58 1.12
C ASP A 336 -20.12 26.88 1.91
N CYS A 337 -20.87 27.87 1.43
CA CYS A 337 -21.12 29.12 2.15
C CYS A 337 -22.05 28.95 3.37
N ASP A 338 -22.70 27.80 3.52
CA ASP A 338 -23.50 27.47 4.71
C ASP A 338 -22.61 27.16 5.94
N ASP A 339 -21.33 26.81 5.72
CA ASP A 339 -20.33 26.65 6.77
C ASP A 339 -19.44 27.92 6.86
N PRO A 340 -19.58 28.73 7.93
CA PRO A 340 -18.81 29.97 8.08
C PRO A 340 -17.31 29.73 8.34
N THR A 341 -16.87 28.47 8.51
CA THR A 341 -15.46 28.12 8.64
C THR A 341 -14.76 27.94 7.29
N ASN A 342 -15.51 27.79 6.20
CA ASN A 342 -14.97 27.70 4.85
C ASN A 342 -14.42 29.05 4.38
N GLN A 343 -13.30 29.00 3.65
CA GLN A 343 -12.72 30.21 3.09
C GLN A 343 -13.61 30.73 1.95
N VAL A 344 -13.93 32.02 2.01
CA VAL A 344 -14.67 32.69 0.95
C VAL A 344 -13.74 33.10 -0.18
N MET A 345 -14.09 32.69 -1.39
CA MET A 345 -13.34 32.92 -2.62
C MET A 345 -14.04 33.96 -3.50
N ASP A 346 -13.27 34.59 -4.40
CA ASP A 346 -13.72 35.63 -5.33
C ASP A 346 -14.34 36.90 -4.71
N CYS A 347 -14.24 37.07 -3.40
CA CYS A 347 -14.45 38.34 -2.72
C CYS A 347 -13.11 39.07 -2.59
N ASP A 348 -13.03 40.33 -3.06
CA ASP A 348 -11.78 41.10 -3.02
C ASP A 348 -11.27 41.18 -1.57
N ALA A 349 -10.12 40.55 -1.31
CA ALA A 349 -9.50 40.45 0.02
C ALA A 349 -8.93 41.79 0.53
N ASP A 350 -9.13 42.88 -0.22
CA ASP A 350 -8.51 44.18 0.00
C ASP A 350 -8.96 44.91 1.28
N ALA A 351 -9.85 44.33 2.08
CA ALA A 351 -10.40 44.98 3.29
C ALA A 351 -9.96 44.36 4.63
N GLY A 352 -9.07 43.36 4.66
CA GLY A 352 -8.44 42.88 5.89
C GLY A 352 -9.38 42.21 6.93
N GLU A 353 -10.67 42.10 6.62
CA GLU A 353 -11.67 41.38 7.41
C GLU A 353 -12.22 40.23 6.54
N GLY A 354 -12.32 39.02 7.10
CA GLY A 354 -12.73 37.82 6.36
C GLY A 354 -14.07 38.05 5.65
N PRO A 355 -14.11 38.10 4.30
CA PRO A 355 -15.35 38.33 3.58
C PRO A 355 -16.32 37.16 3.81
N VAL A 356 -17.62 37.45 3.80
CA VAL A 356 -18.69 36.45 3.89
C VAL A 356 -19.63 36.57 2.69
N CYS A 357 -20.16 35.44 2.23
CA CYS A 357 -21.26 35.42 1.30
C CYS A 357 -22.55 35.81 2.02
N ILE A 358 -23.12 36.97 1.73
CA ILE A 358 -24.41 37.37 2.32
C ILE A 358 -25.60 36.97 1.45
N SER A 359 -25.38 36.85 0.15
CA SER A 359 -26.35 36.32 -0.81
C SER A 359 -25.64 36.00 -2.14
N VAL A 360 -26.33 35.32 -3.06
CA VAL A 360 -25.84 35.03 -4.41
C VAL A 360 -25.20 36.26 -5.07
N GLY A 361 -23.92 36.18 -5.43
CA GLY A 361 -23.19 37.25 -6.10
C GLY A 361 -22.79 38.45 -5.22
N VAL A 362 -23.06 38.40 -3.91
CA VAL A 362 -22.83 39.54 -3.01
C VAL A 362 -21.92 39.14 -1.86
N CYS A 363 -20.72 39.72 -1.87
CA CYS A 363 -19.77 39.69 -0.76
C CYS A 363 -20.13 40.78 0.26
N GLY A 364 -20.12 40.42 1.53
CA GLY A 364 -20.19 41.35 2.65
C GLY A 364 -19.05 41.09 3.64
N TYR A 365 -19.06 41.85 4.72
CA TYR A 365 -18.27 41.55 5.91
C TYR A 365 -19.25 41.11 6.98
N ALA A 366 -18.91 40.09 7.77
CA ALA A 366 -19.69 39.79 8.96
C ALA A 366 -19.67 41.08 9.79
N GLU A 367 -20.82 41.73 9.97
CA GLU A 367 -20.90 42.92 10.81
C GLU A 367 -20.32 42.52 12.15
N ALA A 368 -19.11 42.99 12.46
CA ALA A 368 -18.40 42.67 13.69
C ALA A 368 -19.39 42.95 14.81
N GLY A 369 -19.90 41.85 15.40
CA GLY A 369 -21.16 41.87 16.11
C GLY A 369 -21.22 43.12 16.97
N ALA A 370 -22.29 43.89 16.82
CA ALA A 370 -22.68 44.86 17.82
C ALA A 370 -22.69 44.09 19.15
N THR A 371 -21.56 44.15 19.87
CA THR A 371 -21.45 43.59 21.19
C THR A 371 -22.47 44.38 21.96
N ASP A 372 -23.56 43.70 22.25
CA ASP A 372 -24.77 44.23 22.86
C ASP A 372 -24.33 44.79 24.22
N SER A 373 -23.85 46.04 24.19
CA SER A 373 -23.52 46.82 25.37
C SER A 373 -24.86 47.26 25.93
N ALA A 374 -25.56 46.29 26.53
CA ALA A 374 -26.66 46.53 27.41
C ALA A 374 -26.10 47.32 28.61
N GLY A 375 -26.03 48.63 28.42
CA GLY A 375 -25.77 49.59 29.46
C GLY A 375 -26.82 49.40 30.55
N GLY A 376 -26.36 48.92 31.70
CA GLY A 376 -27.12 49.00 32.94
C GLY A 376 -27.44 50.46 33.23
N GLY A 377 -28.73 50.77 33.18
CA GLY A 377 -29.34 51.91 33.87
C GLY A 377 -30.00 51.44 35.14
#